data_AF-A0AAN8PY77-F1
#
_entry.id   AF-A0AAN8PY77-F1
#
_cell.length_a   1.000
_cell.length_b   1.000
_cell.length_c   1.000
_cell.angle_alpha   90.00
_cell.angle_beta   90.00
_cell.angle_gamma   90.00
#
_symmetry.space_group_name_H-M   'P 1'
#
loop_
_entity.id
_entity.type
_entity.pdbx_description
1 polymer ?
#
loop_
_entity_poly.entity_id
_entity_poly.type
_entity_poly.pdbx_seq_one_letter_code
_entity_poly.pdbx_strand_id
1 'polypeptide(L)'
;MFVGAEVDKIISESSKGDHDISDFLKMAAASYVKCAIHMQAKLPLDNGLLRALSCIDPAARGHTVTAVELKKLTTVHMRHFLVNEEQATVGHEVLMYQVDDKLPEFEGQDIGQWWAKITKLKKYPGLCKVVAAALSIFHGPQVESSFNLMGDIMDPKSSRLNVETFNSLQTVKYTFLSKKTTSVKYFDRPSCKYSEVNLRLCRNLRDAAAKHKKANQIKAKQKKSLQEKLKINTSKKVSKIKAKEKTQQSVEAARQQHVNQQKKEARKRALEGLVESVQKKKKSN
;
A
#
# COMPACT_ATOMS: atom_id res chain seq x y z
N MET A 1 -16.33 2.17 21.40
CA MET A 1 -15.72 1.43 20.29
C MET A 1 -15.82 2.34 19.08
N PHE A 2 -14.72 2.74 18.43
CA PHE A 2 -14.80 3.70 17.31
C PHE A 2 -15.28 2.96 16.07
N VAL A 3 -16.59 2.89 15.90
CA VAL A 3 -17.24 2.35 14.72
C VAL A 3 -17.57 3.56 13.85
N GLY A 4 -17.06 3.60 12.62
CA GLY A 4 -17.19 4.78 11.76
C GLY A 4 -18.65 5.18 11.51
N ALA A 5 -18.89 6.46 11.18
CA ALA A 5 -20.22 7.07 11.07
C ALA A 5 -21.19 6.39 10.08
N GLU A 6 -20.69 5.55 9.16
CA GLU A 6 -21.52 4.73 8.27
C GLU A 6 -22.16 3.53 8.99
N VAL A 7 -21.49 2.97 10.00
CA VAL A 7 -21.98 1.80 10.74
C VAL A 7 -23.02 2.22 11.79
N ASP A 8 -22.86 3.39 12.41
CA ASP A 8 -23.88 3.96 13.32
C ASP A 8 -25.21 4.22 12.59
N LYS A 9 -25.15 4.63 11.32
CA LYS A 9 -26.34 4.78 10.47
C LYS A 9 -27.04 3.44 10.21
N ILE A 10 -26.27 2.41 9.88
CA ILE A 10 -26.80 1.05 9.61
C ILE A 10 -27.46 0.47 10.88
N ILE A 11 -26.88 0.71 12.05
CA ILE A 11 -27.44 0.28 13.34
C ILE A 11 -28.77 0.99 13.62
N SER A 12 -28.84 2.30 13.35
CA SER A 12 -30.06 3.09 13.59
C SER A 12 -31.22 2.79 12.63
N GLU A 13 -30.93 2.27 11.43
CA GLU A 13 -31.93 1.99 10.38
C GLU A 13 -32.45 0.54 10.42
N SER A 14 -31.82 -0.35 11.19
CA SER A 14 -32.21 -1.77 11.25
C SER A 14 -33.33 -2.03 12.27
N SER A 15 -34.53 -2.37 11.80
CA SER A 15 -35.62 -2.83 12.66
C SER A 15 -35.38 -4.27 13.11
N LYS A 16 -35.24 -4.48 14.42
CA LYS A 16 -35.42 -5.74 15.19
C LYS A 16 -35.49 -7.02 14.35
N GLY A 17 -34.33 -7.39 13.80
CA GLY A 17 -34.00 -8.72 13.26
C GLY A 17 -32.63 -9.09 13.82
N ASP A 18 -32.58 -9.25 15.15
CA ASP A 18 -31.39 -9.17 16.01
C ASP A 18 -30.30 -10.24 15.79
N HIS A 19 -30.48 -11.19 14.88
CA HIS A 19 -29.51 -12.28 14.70
C HIS A 19 -28.28 -11.88 13.89
N ASP A 20 -28.42 -11.18 12.76
CA ASP A 20 -27.27 -10.88 11.90
C ASP A 20 -26.34 -9.81 12.48
N ILE A 21 -26.90 -8.82 13.19
CA ILE A 21 -26.12 -7.72 13.79
C ILE A 21 -25.42 -8.20 15.06
N SER A 22 -26.11 -8.96 15.93
CA SER A 22 -25.48 -9.52 17.12
C SER A 22 -24.37 -10.49 16.74
N ASP A 23 -24.54 -11.30 15.69
CA ASP A 23 -23.52 -12.26 15.26
C ASP A 23 -22.35 -11.57 14.56
N PHE A 24 -22.60 -10.52 13.77
CA PHE A 24 -21.54 -9.66 13.23
C PHE A 24 -20.72 -8.99 14.34
N LEU A 25 -21.37 -8.41 15.35
CA LEU A 25 -20.68 -7.76 16.47
C LEU A 25 -19.86 -8.77 17.29
N LYS A 26 -20.35 -10.00 17.48
CA LYS A 26 -19.58 -11.09 18.10
C LYS A 26 -18.38 -11.51 17.25
N MET A 27 -18.54 -11.62 15.93
CA MET A 27 -17.42 -11.94 15.02
C MET A 27 -16.39 -10.81 14.98
N ALA A 28 -16.83 -9.54 14.99
CA ALA A 28 -15.95 -8.38 15.06
C ALA A 28 -15.19 -8.34 16.39
N ALA A 29 -15.86 -8.53 17.52
CA ALA A 29 -15.20 -8.61 18.83
C ALA A 29 -14.17 -9.77 18.88
N ALA A 30 -14.54 -10.95 18.37
CA ALA A 30 -13.66 -12.10 18.32
C ALA A 30 -12.44 -11.87 17.41
N SER A 31 -12.60 -11.17 16.28
CA SER A 31 -11.49 -10.84 15.38
C SER A 31 -10.56 -9.78 16.00
N TYR A 32 -11.09 -8.79 16.71
CA TYR A 32 -10.27 -7.84 17.48
C TYR A 32 -9.49 -8.52 18.60
N VAL A 33 -10.10 -9.45 19.35
CA VAL A 33 -9.41 -10.22 20.39
C VAL A 33 -8.31 -11.09 19.78
N LYS A 34 -8.58 -11.79 18.68
CA LYS A 34 -7.56 -12.57 17.97
C LYS A 34 -6.43 -11.69 17.43
N CYS A 35 -6.76 -10.51 16.91
CA CYS A 35 -5.78 -9.53 16.47
C CYS A 35 -4.92 -9.04 17.64
N ALA A 36 -5.52 -8.74 18.80
CA ALA A 36 -4.83 -8.32 19.99
C ALA A 36 -3.88 -9.41 20.53
N ILE A 37 -4.33 -10.67 20.58
CA ILE A 37 -3.48 -11.82 20.95
C ILE A 37 -2.32 -11.98 19.97
N HIS A 38 -2.58 -11.85 18.66
CA HIS A 38 -1.55 -11.91 17.64
C HIS A 38 -0.55 -10.76 17.74
N MET A 39 -1.01 -9.55 18.04
CA MET A 39 -0.15 -8.39 18.28
C MET A 39 0.65 -8.55 19.57
N GLN A 40 0.06 -9.10 20.64
CA GLN A 40 0.73 -9.41 21.90
C GLN A 40 1.84 -10.45 21.71
N ALA A 41 1.56 -11.54 21.00
CA ALA A 41 2.57 -12.55 20.65
C ALA A 41 3.69 -11.99 19.75
N LYS A 42 3.42 -10.90 19.03
CA LYS A 42 4.39 -10.17 18.22
C LYS A 42 5.03 -8.99 18.94
N LEU A 43 4.75 -8.80 20.24
CA LEU A 43 5.42 -7.75 21.00
C LEU A 43 6.94 -8.00 21.02
N PRO A 44 7.75 -6.92 21.09
CA PRO A 44 9.20 -7.02 21.08
C PRO A 44 9.79 -7.91 22.18
N LEU A 45 9.05 -8.11 23.29
CA LEU A 45 9.49 -8.84 24.47
C LEU A 45 9.51 -10.37 24.28
N ASP A 46 8.51 -10.91 23.57
CA ASP A 46 8.41 -12.36 23.31
C ASP A 46 9.12 -12.78 22.02
N ASN A 47 9.29 -11.84 21.08
CA ASN A 47 9.98 -12.12 19.82
C ASN A 47 11.50 -12.10 20.04
N GLY A 48 12.11 -13.30 20.05
CA GLY A 48 13.56 -13.47 20.22
C GLY A 48 14.41 -12.69 19.21
N LEU A 49 13.96 -12.50 17.98
CA LEU A 49 14.68 -11.70 16.99
C LEU A 49 14.66 -10.20 17.35
N LEU A 50 13.51 -9.66 17.76
CA LEU A 50 13.38 -8.25 18.12
C LEU A 50 14.18 -7.92 19.40
N ARG A 51 14.19 -8.84 20.38
CA ARG A 51 15.05 -8.75 21.56
C ARG A 51 16.54 -8.81 21.20
N ALA A 52 16.92 -9.65 20.26
CA ALA A 52 18.30 -9.71 19.77
C ALA A 52 18.70 -8.43 19.01
N LEU A 53 17.76 -7.83 18.27
CA LEU A 53 17.95 -6.54 17.58
C LEU A 53 18.05 -5.35 18.53
N SER A 54 17.32 -5.33 19.65
CA SER A 54 17.43 -4.25 20.63
C SER A 54 18.81 -4.19 21.29
N CYS A 55 19.55 -5.30 21.30
CA CYS A 55 20.91 -5.39 21.84
C CYS A 55 21.99 -4.74 20.93
N ILE A 56 21.61 -4.25 19.76
CA ILE A 56 22.46 -3.42 18.89
C ILE A 56 22.60 -1.99 19.45
N ASP A 57 21.66 -1.56 20.30
CA ASP A 57 21.70 -0.24 20.91
C ASP A 57 22.99 -0.08 21.74
N PRO A 58 23.82 0.94 21.46
CA PRO A 58 25.04 1.20 22.22
C PRO A 58 24.79 1.40 23.72
N ALA A 59 23.61 1.90 24.11
CA ALA A 59 23.23 2.10 25.50
C ALA A 59 23.02 0.78 26.27
N ALA A 60 22.74 -0.33 25.56
CA ALA A 60 22.57 -1.65 26.16
C ALA A 60 23.91 -2.39 26.37
N ARG A 61 25.03 -1.80 25.96
CA ARG A 61 26.37 -2.40 26.05
C ARG A 61 26.80 -2.56 27.51
N GLY A 62 27.56 -3.62 27.80
CA GLY A 62 28.11 -3.91 29.12
C GLY A 62 27.26 -4.88 29.94
N HIS A 63 26.02 -5.16 29.52
CA HIS A 63 25.17 -6.15 30.17
C HIS A 63 25.41 -7.56 29.63
N THR A 64 25.45 -8.54 30.53
CA THR A 64 25.63 -9.97 30.21
C THR A 64 24.54 -10.50 29.28
N VAL A 65 23.29 -10.05 29.47
CA VAL A 65 22.15 -10.40 28.61
C VAL A 65 22.36 -9.90 27.17
N THR A 66 22.86 -8.67 27.01
CA THR A 66 23.15 -8.06 25.70
C THR A 66 24.19 -8.88 24.93
N ALA A 67 25.23 -9.37 25.60
CA ALA A 67 26.25 -10.20 24.97
C ALA A 67 25.67 -11.53 24.44
N VAL A 68 24.80 -12.17 25.21
CA VAL A 68 24.16 -13.44 24.83
C VAL A 68 23.20 -13.24 23.65
N GLU A 69 22.34 -12.22 23.72
CA GLU A 69 21.36 -11.96 22.67
C GLU A 69 22.02 -11.43 21.38
N LEU A 70 23.07 -10.61 21.47
CA LEU A 70 23.84 -10.17 20.30
C LEU A 70 24.60 -11.33 19.63
N LYS A 71 25.09 -12.30 20.42
CA LYS A 71 25.66 -13.54 19.89
C LYS A 71 24.59 -14.39 19.19
N LYS A 72 23.37 -14.49 19.75
CA LYS A 72 22.25 -15.17 19.08
C LYS A 72 21.87 -14.47 17.78
N LEU A 73 21.91 -13.14 17.74
CA LEU A 73 21.67 -12.37 16.52
C LEU A 73 22.62 -12.79 15.40
N THR A 74 23.93 -12.79 15.67
CA THR A 74 24.96 -13.05 14.65
C THR A 74 25.04 -14.53 14.25
N THR A 75 24.81 -15.45 15.19
CA THR A 75 25.01 -16.90 14.97
C THR A 75 23.75 -17.65 14.54
N VAL A 76 22.56 -17.22 14.97
CA VAL A 76 21.28 -17.90 14.71
C VAL A 76 20.46 -17.15 13.68
N HIS A 77 20.21 -15.85 13.91
CA HIS A 77 19.23 -15.11 13.11
C HIS A 77 19.81 -14.51 11.81
N MET A 78 21.04 -13.99 11.87
CA MET A 78 21.67 -13.23 10.78
C MET A 78 22.95 -13.89 10.24
N ARG A 79 23.11 -15.20 10.48
CA ARG A 79 24.28 -15.99 10.05
C ARG A 79 24.55 -15.91 8.55
N HIS A 80 23.49 -15.82 7.75
CA HIS A 80 23.56 -15.79 6.28
C HIS A 80 24.23 -14.54 5.70
N PHE A 81 24.41 -13.48 6.50
CA PHE A 81 25.15 -12.28 6.06
C PHE A 81 26.67 -12.42 6.21
N LEU A 82 27.15 -13.47 6.88
CA LEU A 82 28.56 -13.71 7.18
C LEU A 82 29.16 -14.80 6.30
N VAL A 83 30.42 -14.62 5.88
CA VAL A 83 31.21 -15.67 5.21
C VAL A 83 31.65 -16.72 6.25
N ASN A 84 31.92 -17.97 5.83
CA ASN A 84 32.26 -19.08 6.73
C ASN A 84 33.37 -18.77 7.76
N GLU A 85 34.40 -18.01 7.36
CA GLU A 85 35.47 -17.57 8.27
C GLU A 85 34.96 -16.56 9.32
N GLU A 86 34.16 -15.58 8.88
CA GLU A 86 33.54 -14.57 9.75
C GLU A 86 32.53 -15.23 10.73
N GLN A 87 31.85 -16.31 10.33
CA GLN A 87 30.91 -17.03 11.19
C GLN A 87 31.61 -17.68 12.40
N ALA A 88 32.87 -18.10 12.24
CA ALA A 88 33.65 -18.69 13.32
C ALA A 88 34.17 -17.62 14.29
N THR A 89 34.50 -16.42 13.80
CA THR A 89 35.12 -15.35 14.60
C THR A 89 34.13 -14.37 15.20
N VAL A 90 32.93 -14.20 14.63
CA VAL A 90 31.95 -13.18 15.06
C VAL A 90 31.54 -13.34 16.54
N GLY A 91 31.50 -14.57 17.04
CA GLY A 91 31.18 -14.84 18.44
C GLY A 91 32.24 -14.27 19.40
N HIS A 92 33.50 -14.25 18.99
CA HIS A 92 34.59 -13.63 19.73
C HIS A 92 34.58 -12.11 19.58
N GLU A 93 34.28 -11.60 18.38
CA GLU A 93 34.11 -10.15 18.14
C GLU A 93 33.03 -9.54 19.05
N VAL A 94 31.89 -10.24 19.23
CA VAL A 94 30.81 -9.81 20.14
C VAL A 94 31.30 -9.66 21.57
N LEU A 95 32.10 -10.61 22.07
CA LEU A 95 32.64 -10.54 23.43
C LEU A 95 33.63 -9.39 23.57
N MET A 96 34.52 -9.22 22.59
CA MET A 96 35.51 -8.14 22.58
C MET A 96 34.83 -6.76 22.50
N TYR A 97 33.75 -6.64 21.73
CA TYR A 97 32.95 -5.41 21.64
C TYR A 97 32.33 -5.00 22.98
N GLN A 98 31.85 -5.97 23.77
CA GLN A 98 31.22 -5.68 25.06
C GLN A 98 32.22 -5.13 26.09
N VAL A 99 33.47 -5.61 26.04
CA VAL A 99 34.53 -5.28 27.02
C VAL A 99 35.44 -4.11 26.58
N ASP A 100 35.42 -3.67 25.31
CA ASP A 100 36.38 -2.66 24.81
C ASP A 100 36.09 -1.23 25.30
N ASP A 101 36.73 -0.81 26.38
CA ASP A 101 36.63 0.54 26.96
C ASP A 101 37.14 1.67 26.03
N LYS A 102 37.83 1.36 24.92
CA LYS A 102 38.39 2.35 23.98
C LYS A 102 37.41 2.76 22.88
N LEU A 103 36.14 2.35 22.97
CA LEU A 103 35.11 2.69 21.99
C LEU A 103 34.50 4.07 22.26
N PRO A 104 34.01 4.78 21.23
CA PRO A 104 33.38 6.08 21.40
C PRO A 104 32.16 6.01 22.30
N GLU A 105 32.02 6.96 23.24
CA GLU A 105 30.81 7.08 24.07
C GLU A 105 29.57 7.37 23.22
N PHE A 106 28.42 6.90 23.70
CA PHE A 106 27.13 7.11 23.05
C PHE A 106 26.40 8.30 23.67
N GLU A 107 26.49 9.46 23.02
CA GLU A 107 25.86 10.72 23.48
C GLU A 107 24.45 10.92 22.90
N GLY A 108 23.63 9.85 22.82
CA GLY A 108 22.27 9.94 22.26
C GLY A 108 22.20 10.30 20.76
N GLN A 109 23.31 10.07 20.03
CA GLN A 109 23.37 10.25 18.58
C GLN A 109 22.55 9.16 17.87
N ASP A 110 22.25 9.36 16.58
CA ASP A 110 21.61 8.32 15.77
C ASP A 110 22.42 7.01 15.80
N ILE A 111 21.76 5.89 16.12
CA ILE A 111 22.40 4.57 16.28
C ILE A 111 23.19 4.20 15.03
N GLY A 112 22.65 4.50 13.84
CA GLY A 112 23.32 4.29 12.56
C GLY A 112 24.61 5.09 12.41
N GLN A 113 24.61 6.37 12.80
CA GLN A 113 25.80 7.22 12.77
C GLN A 113 26.88 6.75 13.76
N TRP A 114 26.49 6.27 14.93
CA TRP A 114 27.45 5.74 15.91
C TRP A 114 28.12 4.46 15.40
N TRP A 115 27.34 3.50 14.89
CA TRP A 115 27.88 2.29 14.29
C TRP A 115 28.75 2.58 13.06
N ALA A 116 28.47 3.62 12.28
CA ALA A 116 29.35 4.06 11.20
C ALA A 116 30.74 4.50 11.69
N LYS A 117 30.86 5.06 12.91
CA LYS A 117 32.17 5.37 13.51
C LYS A 117 32.93 4.10 13.87
N ILE A 118 32.24 3.08 14.40
CA ILE A 118 32.86 1.79 14.75
C ILE A 118 33.32 1.05 13.49
N THR A 119 32.51 1.06 12.43
CA THR A 119 32.89 0.44 11.15
C THR A 119 34.17 1.05 10.58
N LYS A 120 34.41 2.36 10.79
CA LYS A 120 35.66 3.03 10.37
C LYS A 120 36.89 2.55 11.14
N LEU A 121 36.73 2.09 12.39
CA LEU A 121 37.82 1.55 13.21
C LEU A 121 38.28 0.17 12.73
N LYS A 122 37.50 -0.52 11.88
CA LYS A 122 37.80 -1.85 11.30
C LYS A 122 38.12 -2.96 12.32
N LYS A 123 37.79 -2.78 13.59
CA LYS A 123 38.06 -3.76 14.66
C LYS A 123 37.13 -4.99 14.63
N TYR A 124 35.87 -4.82 14.21
CA TYR A 124 34.83 -5.87 14.28
C TYR A 124 34.11 -6.03 12.94
N PRO A 125 34.77 -6.58 11.91
CA PRO A 125 34.23 -6.62 10.56
C PRO A 125 32.95 -7.48 10.45
N GLY A 126 32.92 -8.64 11.11
CA GLY A 126 31.75 -9.53 11.09
C GLY A 126 30.56 -8.92 11.82
N LEU A 127 30.79 -8.38 13.03
CA LEU A 127 29.74 -7.74 13.81
C LEU A 127 29.16 -6.50 13.10
N CYS A 128 30.02 -5.63 12.55
CA CYS A 128 29.57 -4.42 11.85
C CYS A 128 28.72 -4.75 10.62
N LYS A 129 29.00 -5.86 9.94
CA LYS A 129 28.23 -6.31 8.77
C LYS A 129 26.82 -6.77 9.15
N VAL A 130 26.70 -7.54 10.24
CA VAL A 130 25.40 -7.95 10.78
C VAL A 130 24.60 -6.75 11.27
N VAL A 131 25.24 -5.83 11.99
CA VAL A 131 24.59 -4.61 12.46
C VAL A 131 24.16 -3.71 11.30
N ALA A 132 24.98 -3.55 10.27
CA ALA A 132 24.60 -2.79 9.07
C ALA A 132 23.39 -3.41 8.37
N ALA A 133 23.34 -4.76 8.27
CA ALA A 133 22.18 -5.46 7.72
C ALA A 133 20.93 -5.23 8.59
N ALA A 134 21.05 -5.35 9.91
CA ALA A 134 19.97 -5.12 10.86
C ALA A 134 19.40 -3.69 10.80
N LEU A 135 20.27 -2.68 10.80
CA LEU A 135 19.89 -1.26 10.73
C LEU A 135 19.41 -0.83 9.34
N SER A 136 19.65 -1.64 8.30
CA SER A 136 19.13 -1.41 6.96
C SER A 136 17.68 -1.88 6.78
N ILE A 137 17.12 -2.62 7.73
CA ILE A 137 15.74 -3.06 7.70
C ILE A 137 14.86 -1.82 7.88
N PHE A 138 14.09 -1.48 6.83
CA PHE A 138 13.20 -0.33 6.86
C PHE A 138 12.18 -0.46 7.99
N HIS A 139 12.20 0.49 8.92
CA HIS A 139 11.23 0.59 10.01
C HIS A 139 10.62 2.00 10.06
N GLY A 140 9.29 2.09 9.95
CA GLY A 140 8.54 3.31 10.28
C GLY A 140 7.55 3.83 9.22
N PRO A 141 6.87 4.96 9.53
CA PRO A 141 5.75 5.51 8.76
C PRO A 141 6.14 6.11 7.40
N GLN A 142 7.43 6.17 7.07
CA GLN A 142 7.90 6.69 5.78
C GLN A 142 7.44 5.83 4.60
N VAL A 143 7.33 4.52 4.79
CA VAL A 143 6.84 3.61 3.74
C VAL A 143 5.32 3.74 3.59
N GLU A 144 4.59 3.80 4.71
CA GLU A 144 3.12 3.98 4.71
C GLU A 144 2.68 5.34 4.16
N SER A 145 3.39 6.41 4.52
CA SER A 145 3.20 7.75 3.94
C SER A 145 3.40 7.76 2.43
N SER A 146 4.35 6.97 1.93
CA SER A 146 4.60 6.82 0.49
C SER A 146 3.44 6.13 -0.22
N PHE A 147 2.78 5.16 0.43
CA PHE A 147 1.59 4.50 -0.11
C PHE A 147 0.35 5.42 -0.10
N ASN A 148 0.17 6.23 0.94
CA ASN A 148 -0.92 7.21 0.99
C ASN A 148 -0.77 8.25 -0.13
N LEU A 149 0.43 8.81 -0.32
CA LEU A 149 0.73 9.73 -1.42
C LEU A 149 0.55 9.07 -2.80
N MET A 150 0.88 7.78 -2.92
CA MET A 150 0.65 7.01 -4.14
C MET A 150 -0.85 6.85 -4.44
N GLY A 151 -1.68 6.64 -3.43
CA GLY A 151 -3.13 6.61 -3.56
C GLY A 151 -3.67 7.89 -4.18
N ASP A 152 -3.26 9.04 -3.65
CA ASP A 152 -3.70 10.35 -4.13
C ASP A 152 -3.22 10.61 -5.57
N ILE A 153 -2.00 10.22 -5.91
CA ILE A 153 -1.40 10.50 -7.23
C ILE A 153 -1.92 9.52 -8.30
N MET A 154 -2.37 8.32 -7.94
CA MET A 154 -2.96 7.38 -8.88
C MET A 154 -4.49 7.47 -8.96
N ASP A 155 -5.15 8.18 -8.02
CA ASP A 155 -6.60 8.34 -8.04
C ASP A 155 -7.04 9.04 -9.34
N PRO A 156 -7.95 8.43 -10.14
CA PRO A 156 -8.51 9.04 -11.35
C PRO A 156 -9.11 10.44 -11.17
N LYS A 157 -9.38 10.91 -9.95
CA LYS A 157 -9.82 12.29 -9.65
C LYS A 157 -8.69 13.31 -9.49
N SER A 158 -7.54 12.92 -8.95
CA SER A 158 -6.48 13.84 -8.49
C SER A 158 -5.34 13.97 -9.49
N SER A 159 -4.84 12.86 -10.03
CA SER A 159 -3.78 12.87 -11.04
C SER A 159 -3.79 11.54 -11.80
N ARG A 160 -3.70 11.59 -13.13
CA ARG A 160 -3.69 10.37 -13.97
C ARG A 160 -2.27 9.90 -14.27
N LEU A 161 -1.43 9.77 -13.25
CA LEU A 161 -0.11 9.18 -13.47
C LEU A 161 -0.23 7.66 -13.54
N ASN A 162 0.49 7.05 -14.50
CA ASN A 162 0.63 5.60 -14.49
C ASN A 162 1.62 5.20 -13.37
N VAL A 163 1.49 3.97 -12.89
CA VAL A 163 2.35 3.41 -11.82
C VAL A 163 3.84 3.53 -12.19
N GLU A 164 4.18 3.31 -13.46
CA GLU A 164 5.56 3.34 -13.96
C GLU A 164 6.21 4.74 -13.86
N THR A 165 5.46 5.79 -14.19
CA THR A 165 5.90 7.19 -14.12
C THR A 165 5.98 7.62 -12.66
N PHE A 166 5.03 7.19 -11.83
CA PHE A 166 5.09 7.41 -10.39
C PHE A 166 6.34 6.78 -9.77
N ASN A 167 6.61 5.49 -10.04
CA ASN A 167 7.80 4.80 -9.56
C ASN A 167 9.09 5.50 -10.01
N SER A 168 9.13 5.95 -11.27
CA SER A 168 10.27 6.70 -11.80
C SER A 168 10.47 8.02 -11.04
N LEU A 169 9.40 8.77 -10.78
CA LEU A 169 9.45 10.01 -10.00
C LEU A 169 9.90 9.77 -8.56
N GLN A 170 9.40 8.73 -7.90
CA GLN A 170 9.84 8.38 -6.56
C GLN A 170 11.32 8.02 -6.53
N THR A 171 11.78 7.22 -7.49
CA THR A 171 13.20 6.87 -7.61
C THR A 171 14.08 8.12 -7.69
N VAL A 172 13.70 9.08 -8.54
CA VAL A 172 14.41 10.35 -8.68
C VAL A 172 14.36 11.17 -7.39
N LYS A 173 13.18 11.31 -6.76
CA LYS A 173 12.98 12.03 -5.50
C LYS A 173 13.87 11.47 -4.39
N TYR A 174 13.82 10.17 -4.16
CA TYR A 174 14.62 9.52 -3.11
C TYR A 174 16.12 9.51 -3.43
N THR A 175 16.51 9.51 -4.71
CA THR A 175 17.91 9.68 -5.12
C THR A 175 18.44 11.06 -4.74
N PHE A 176 17.64 12.12 -4.89
CA PHE A 176 18.01 13.47 -4.46
C PHE A 176 18.05 13.58 -2.94
N LEU A 177 17.06 13.00 -2.26
CA LEU A 177 16.98 13.00 -0.80
C LEU A 177 18.18 12.27 -0.17
N SER A 178 18.55 11.09 -0.68
CA SER A 178 19.69 10.31 -0.17
C SER A 178 21.01 11.04 -0.34
N LYS A 179 21.16 11.77 -1.44
CA LYS A 179 22.34 12.61 -1.70
C LYS A 179 22.30 13.96 -0.99
N LYS A 180 21.21 14.30 -0.28
CA LYS A 180 20.97 15.61 0.35
C LYS A 180 21.20 16.78 -0.62
N THR A 181 20.86 16.57 -1.90
CA THR A 181 21.03 17.57 -2.96
C THR A 181 19.69 17.86 -3.61
N THR A 182 19.49 19.12 -3.99
CA THR A 182 18.33 19.49 -4.82
C THR A 182 18.59 19.11 -6.27
N SER A 183 17.55 18.88 -7.06
CA SER A 183 17.66 18.67 -8.51
C SER A 183 18.49 19.76 -9.19
N VAL A 184 18.31 21.02 -8.81
CA VAL A 184 19.04 22.18 -9.34
C VAL A 184 20.54 22.01 -9.13
N LYS A 185 20.98 21.83 -7.88
CA LYS A 185 22.39 21.56 -7.55
C LYS A 185 22.93 20.27 -8.19
N TYR A 186 22.11 19.22 -8.27
CA TYR A 186 22.53 17.94 -8.82
C TYR A 186 22.82 18.00 -10.32
N PHE A 187 22.11 18.87 -11.04
CA PHE A 187 22.30 19.11 -12.47
C PHE A 187 23.03 20.42 -12.77
N ASP A 188 23.55 21.09 -11.74
CA ASP A 188 24.25 22.35 -11.90
C ASP A 188 25.50 22.15 -12.76
N ARG A 189 25.77 23.11 -13.64
CA ARG A 189 26.91 23.08 -14.54
C ARG A 189 27.62 24.43 -14.50
N PRO A 190 28.97 24.45 -14.44
CA PRO A 190 29.75 25.68 -14.35
C PRO A 190 29.45 26.69 -15.46
N SER A 191 29.08 26.19 -16.65
CA SER A 191 28.52 27.01 -17.72
C SER A 191 27.57 26.19 -18.58
N CYS A 192 26.31 26.62 -18.68
CA CYS A 192 25.28 25.94 -19.48
C CYS A 192 25.65 25.84 -20.99
N LYS A 193 26.50 26.75 -21.50
CA LYS A 193 26.91 26.77 -22.91
C LYS A 193 28.19 25.98 -23.20
N TYR A 194 29.13 25.94 -22.26
CA TYR A 194 30.48 25.41 -22.50
C TYR A 194 30.78 24.12 -21.74
N SER A 195 29.94 23.72 -20.78
CA SER A 195 30.12 22.45 -20.08
C SER A 195 29.90 21.27 -21.02
N GLU A 196 30.73 20.24 -20.87
CA GLU A 196 30.57 18.99 -21.61
C GLU A 196 29.17 18.39 -21.39
N VAL A 197 28.50 18.07 -22.50
CA VAL A 197 27.22 17.40 -22.46
C VAL A 197 27.46 15.90 -22.34
N ASN A 198 26.80 15.26 -21.37
CA ASN A 198 26.83 13.80 -21.26
C ASN A 198 26.13 13.16 -22.47
N LEU A 199 26.90 12.78 -23.48
CA LEU A 199 26.42 12.18 -24.73
C LEU A 199 25.62 10.90 -24.50
N ARG A 200 25.98 10.12 -23.47
CA ARG A 200 25.27 8.90 -23.09
C ARG A 200 23.87 9.21 -22.57
N LEU A 201 23.72 10.25 -21.75
CA LEU A 201 22.41 10.70 -21.28
C LEU A 201 21.53 11.16 -22.46
N CYS A 202 22.09 11.92 -23.40
CA CYS A 202 21.36 12.38 -24.58
C CYS A 202 20.90 11.22 -25.48
N ARG A 203 21.74 10.19 -25.67
CA ARG A 203 21.34 8.96 -26.38
C ARG A 203 20.23 8.23 -25.64
N ASN A 204 20.39 8.00 -24.34
CA ASN A 204 19.38 7.34 -23.52
C ASN A 204 18.02 8.05 -23.56
N LEU A 205 18.02 9.38 -23.49
CA LEU A 205 16.80 10.20 -23.57
C LEU A 205 16.10 10.04 -24.93
N ARG A 206 16.88 10.08 -26.01
CA ARG A 206 16.39 9.88 -27.38
C ARG A 206 15.80 8.48 -27.56
N ASP A 207 16.50 7.47 -27.09
CA ASP A 207 16.07 6.07 -27.19
C ASP A 207 14.81 5.81 -26.35
N ALA A 208 14.74 6.38 -25.15
CA ALA A 208 13.56 6.31 -24.29
C ALA A 208 12.35 6.98 -24.94
N ALA A 209 12.52 8.17 -25.53
CA ALA A 209 11.46 8.87 -26.24
C ALA A 209 10.96 8.06 -27.45
N ALA A 210 11.87 7.47 -28.23
CA ALA A 210 11.53 6.61 -29.36
C ALA A 210 10.77 5.36 -28.91
N LYS A 211 11.22 4.68 -27.85
CA LYS A 211 10.54 3.52 -27.25
C LYS A 211 9.14 3.89 -26.75
N HIS A 212 8.99 5.00 -26.04
CA HIS A 212 7.71 5.47 -25.54
C HIS A 212 6.72 5.78 -26.69
N LYS A 213 7.18 6.43 -27.76
CA LYS A 213 6.37 6.68 -28.96
C LYS A 213 5.91 5.37 -29.61
N LYS A 214 6.79 4.39 -29.76
CA LYS A 214 6.45 3.06 -30.29
C LYS A 214 5.43 2.34 -29.38
N ALA A 215 5.64 2.34 -28.07
CA ALA A 215 4.73 1.72 -27.11
C ALA A 215 3.32 2.34 -27.17
N ASN A 216 3.22 3.67 -27.30
CA ASN A 216 1.93 4.35 -27.44
C ASN A 216 1.24 4.04 -28.76
N GLN A 217 1.99 3.90 -29.86
CA GLN A 217 1.43 3.46 -31.13
C GLN A 217 0.89 2.02 -31.04
N ILE A 218 1.62 1.11 -30.39
CA ILE A 218 1.18 -0.28 -30.17
C ILE A 218 -0.10 -0.30 -29.31
N LYS A 219 -0.12 0.42 -28.18
CA LYS A 219 -1.31 0.54 -27.32
C LYS A 219 -2.50 1.14 -28.08
N ALA A 220 -2.28 2.14 -28.94
CA ALA A 220 -3.33 2.72 -29.76
C ALA A 220 -3.88 1.72 -30.78
N LYS A 221 -3.02 0.92 -31.43
CA LYS A 221 -3.44 -0.14 -32.37
C LYS A 221 -4.22 -1.24 -31.65
N GLN A 222 -3.74 -1.71 -30.50
CA GLN A 222 -4.46 -2.68 -29.66
C GLN A 222 -5.83 -2.16 -29.21
N LYS A 223 -5.91 -0.87 -28.85
CA LYS A 223 -7.18 -0.25 -28.47
C LYS A 223 -8.16 -0.20 -29.65
N LYS A 224 -7.68 0.11 -30.86
CA LYS A 224 -8.50 0.10 -32.08
C LYS A 224 -9.00 -1.31 -32.42
N SER A 225 -8.11 -2.31 -32.40
CA SER A 225 -8.50 -3.70 -32.69
C SER A 225 -9.48 -4.25 -31.64
N LEU A 226 -9.32 -3.89 -30.36
CA LEU A 226 -10.28 -4.25 -29.32
C LEU A 226 -11.65 -3.56 -29.52
N GLN A 227 -11.65 -2.29 -29.96
CA GLN A 227 -12.88 -1.57 -30.28
C GLN A 227 -13.62 -2.17 -31.47
N GLU A 228 -12.89 -2.58 -32.51
CA GLU A 228 -13.44 -3.27 -33.68
C GLU A 228 -14.03 -4.63 -33.29
N LYS A 229 -13.30 -5.43 -32.49
CA LYS A 229 -13.80 -6.72 -31.96
C LYS A 229 -15.08 -6.56 -31.13
N LEU A 230 -15.14 -5.53 -30.29
CA LEU A 230 -16.29 -5.26 -29.42
C LEU A 230 -17.41 -4.48 -30.13
N LYS A 231 -17.28 -4.20 -31.44
CA LYS A 231 -18.21 -3.37 -32.24
C LYS A 231 -18.58 -2.04 -31.55
N ILE A 232 -17.64 -1.45 -30.81
CA ILE A 232 -17.88 -0.23 -30.05
C ILE A 232 -17.89 0.95 -31.02
N ASN A 233 -19.08 1.49 -31.27
CA ASN A 233 -19.26 2.63 -32.15
C ASN A 233 -18.80 3.92 -31.45
N THR A 234 -17.59 4.37 -31.75
CA THR A 234 -16.95 5.55 -31.11
C THR A 234 -17.62 6.89 -31.46
N SER A 235 -18.50 6.91 -32.46
CA SER A 235 -19.36 8.05 -32.80
C SER A 235 -20.38 8.39 -31.70
N LYS A 236 -20.69 7.44 -30.81
CA LYS A 236 -21.62 7.63 -29.67
C LYS A 236 -20.89 7.69 -28.33
N LYS A 237 -19.74 8.38 -28.26
CA LYS A 237 -19.12 8.70 -26.96
C LYS A 237 -19.95 9.75 -26.25
N VAL A 238 -20.93 9.28 -25.49
CA VAL A 238 -21.70 10.10 -24.57
C VAL A 238 -20.85 10.36 -23.32
N SER A 239 -20.76 11.61 -22.85
CA SER A 239 -20.06 11.92 -21.60
C SER A 239 -20.64 11.10 -20.44
N LYS A 240 -19.84 10.80 -19.41
CA LYS A 240 -20.27 10.00 -18.24
C LYS A 240 -21.59 10.51 -17.62
N ILE A 241 -21.81 11.82 -17.66
CA ILE A 241 -22.99 12.51 -17.16
C ILE A 241 -24.22 12.19 -18.03
N LYS A 242 -24.11 12.44 -19.34
CA LYS A 242 -25.20 12.13 -20.29
C LYS A 242 -25.51 10.63 -20.37
N ALA A 243 -24.53 9.76 -20.09
CA ALA A 243 -24.76 8.31 -20.00
C ALA A 243 -25.59 7.95 -18.77
N LYS A 244 -25.29 8.54 -17.60
CA LYS A 244 -26.11 8.37 -16.39
C LYS A 244 -27.53 8.89 -16.59
N GLU A 245 -27.69 10.08 -17.17
CA GLU A 245 -29.01 10.66 -17.47
C GLU A 245 -29.83 9.75 -18.40
N LYS A 246 -29.21 9.22 -19.46
CA LYS A 246 -29.89 8.32 -20.40
C LYS A 246 -30.29 6.99 -19.77
N THR A 247 -29.50 6.52 -18.79
CA THR A 247 -29.82 5.31 -18.02
C THR A 247 -30.95 5.58 -17.04
N GLN A 248 -30.96 6.74 -16.38
CA GLN A 248 -32.09 7.16 -15.52
C GLN A 248 -33.38 7.30 -16.32
N GLN A 249 -33.34 7.94 -17.48
CA GLN A 249 -34.49 8.08 -18.37
C GLN A 249 -35.03 6.73 -18.84
N SER A 250 -34.17 5.75 -19.16
CA SER A 250 -34.65 4.41 -19.54
C SER A 250 -35.25 3.65 -18.36
N VAL A 251 -34.71 3.83 -17.15
CA VAL A 251 -35.25 3.23 -15.92
C VAL A 251 -36.61 3.84 -15.56
N GLU A 252 -36.79 5.15 -15.71
CA GLU A 252 -38.07 5.83 -15.50
C GLU A 252 -39.12 5.40 -16.53
N ALA A 253 -38.75 5.31 -17.81
CA ALA A 253 -39.64 4.81 -18.85
C ALA A 253 -40.10 3.36 -18.59
N ALA A 254 -39.18 2.49 -18.15
CA ALA A 254 -39.51 1.12 -17.77
C ALA A 254 -40.45 1.06 -16.56
N ARG A 255 -40.24 1.91 -15.54
CA ARG A 255 -41.15 2.03 -14.39
C ARG A 255 -42.55 2.47 -14.81
N GLN A 256 -42.67 3.46 -15.70
CA GLN A 256 -43.96 3.93 -16.19
C GLN A 256 -44.70 2.86 -16.99
N GLN A 257 -44.00 2.09 -17.81
CA GLN A 257 -44.59 0.97 -18.55
C GLN A 257 -45.13 -0.11 -17.60
N HIS A 258 -44.36 -0.47 -16.57
CA HIS A 258 -44.79 -1.44 -15.57
C HIS A 258 -46.02 -0.97 -14.78
N VAL A 259 -46.06 0.30 -14.36
CA VAL A 259 -47.24 0.88 -13.69
C VAL A 259 -48.46 0.88 -14.61
N ASN A 260 -48.29 1.17 -15.89
CA ASN A 260 -49.39 1.13 -16.86
C ASN A 260 -49.90 -0.29 -17.11
N GLN A 261 -49.02 -1.29 -17.10
CA GLN A 261 -49.40 -2.71 -17.15
C GLN A 261 -50.21 -3.11 -15.91
N GLN A 262 -49.73 -2.77 -14.71
CA GLN A 262 -50.47 -3.04 -13.47
C GLN A 262 -51.86 -2.39 -13.46
N LYS A 263 -51.97 -1.14 -13.94
CA LYS A 263 -53.27 -0.45 -14.07
C LYS A 263 -54.20 -1.15 -15.06
N LYS A 264 -53.68 -1.67 -16.18
CA LYS A 264 -54.47 -2.45 -17.14
C LYS A 264 -54.95 -3.77 -16.55
N GLU A 265 -54.09 -4.48 -15.82
CA GLU A 265 -54.43 -5.74 -15.14
C GLU A 265 -55.47 -5.52 -14.03
N ALA A 266 -55.32 -4.46 -13.23
CA ALA A 266 -56.29 -4.10 -12.20
C ALA A 266 -57.66 -3.76 -12.79
N ARG A 267 -57.71 -3.03 -13.92
CA ARG A 267 -58.95 -2.75 -14.65
C ARG A 267 -59.60 -4.03 -15.18
N LYS A 268 -58.80 -4.96 -15.69
CA LYS A 268 -59.30 -6.25 -16.19
C LYS A 268 -59.93 -7.07 -15.05
N ARG A 269 -59.24 -7.18 -13.90
CA ARG A 269 -59.78 -7.86 -12.71
C ARG A 269 -61.06 -7.21 -12.16
N ALA A 270 -61.14 -5.88 -12.17
CA ALA A 270 -62.35 -5.15 -11.75
C ALA A 270 -63.55 -5.42 -12.69
N LEU A 271 -63.29 -5.50 -14.00
CA LEU A 271 -64.30 -5.88 -14.99
C LEU A 271 -64.76 -7.33 -14.82
N GLU A 272 -63.83 -8.26 -14.62
CA GLU A 272 -64.13 -9.67 -14.34
C GLU A 272 -64.97 -9.82 -13.05
N GLY A 273 -64.61 -9.11 -11.98
CA GLY A 273 -65.39 -9.10 -10.73
C GLY A 273 -66.79 -8.48 -10.87
N LEU A 274 -66.95 -7.45 -11.71
CA LEU A 274 -68.26 -6.88 -12.03
C LEU A 274 -69.13 -7.89 -12.79
N VAL A 275 -68.57 -8.59 -13.78
CA VAL A 275 -69.30 -9.63 -14.53
C VAL A 275 -69.73 -10.78 -13.62
N GLU A 276 -68.87 -11.24 -12.70
CA GLU A 276 -69.22 -12.26 -11.71
C GLU A 276 -70.32 -11.80 -10.74
N SER A 277 -70.30 -10.53 -10.32
CA SER A 277 -71.33 -9.97 -9.44
C SER A 277 -72.71 -9.87 -10.11
N VAL A 278 -72.73 -9.55 -11.41
CA VAL A 278 -73.95 -9.51 -12.22
C VAL A 278 -74.51 -10.91 -12.47
N GLN A 279 -73.63 -11.90 -12.69
CA GLN A 279 -74.04 -13.30 -12.83
C GLN A 279 -74.58 -13.89 -11.52
N LYS A 280 -74.02 -13.52 -10.36
CA LYS A 280 -74.55 -13.92 -9.04
C LYS A 280 -75.92 -13.28 -8.75
N LYS A 281 -76.14 -12.01 -9.11
CA LYS A 281 -77.46 -11.36 -8.96
C LYS A 281 -78.54 -12.00 -9.85
N LYS A 282 -78.19 -12.49 -11.05
CA LYS A 282 -79.14 -13.21 -11.93
C LYS A 282 -79.51 -14.62 -11.46
N LYS A 283 -78.75 -15.22 -10.55
CA LYS A 283 -79.03 -16.54 -9.97
C LYS A 283 -79.81 -16.49 -8.64
N SER A 284 -80.13 -15.29 -8.15
CA SER A 284 -80.80 -15.06 -6.86
C SER A 284 -82.24 -14.51 -6.98
N ASN A 285 -82.76 -14.41 -8.21
CA ASN A 285 -84.18 -14.19 -8.53
C ASN A 285 -84.70 -15.44 -9.24
#